data_AF-A0A6P8AZP8-F1
#
_entry.id   AF-A0A6P8AZP8-F1
#
_cell.length_a   1.000
_cell.length_b   1.000
_cell.length_c   1.000
_cell.angle_alpha   90.00
_cell.angle_beta   90.00
_cell.angle_gamma   90.00
#
_symmetry.space_group_name_H-M   'P 1'
#
loop_
_entity.id
_entity.type
_entity.pdbx_description
1 polymer ?
#
loop_
_entity_poly.entity_id
_entity_poly.type
_entity_poly.pdbx_seq_one_letter_code
_entity_poly.pdbx_strand_id
1 'polypeptide(L)'
;MARNSEKAQSMLFRFREAQAADLGIIDAGRTRRPRAITEQDSIPACEKWRGQVLKDISRKVSRIQESSLSDYQIRDLNDEINKLMREKHMWEVQIRNLGGPNYTRAGGAKVYDEAGKEIGGAGRGYRYFGRAKELPGVKELFEAARAKKGDEKPLEARDDLRKQVDAAYYGYSPDEEDEELLAYEAAKEKEAFENLADNRKGEQLPPGWEPLPGDSGDGNGWELPTVEEVQQELINRRKQRLLNQL
;
A
#
# COMPACT_ATOMS: atom_id res chain seq x y z
N MET A 1 -12.29 55.42 -7.24
CA MET A 1 -11.37 54.27 -7.35
C MET A 1 -12.18 53.00 -7.44
N ALA A 2 -12.04 52.22 -8.52
CA ALA A 2 -12.75 50.95 -8.73
C ALA A 2 -12.38 49.91 -7.65
N ARG A 3 -13.31 49.01 -7.32
CA ARG A 3 -13.08 47.91 -6.37
C ARG A 3 -12.02 46.94 -6.92
N ASN A 4 -11.33 46.21 -6.04
CA ASN A 4 -10.28 45.27 -6.46
C ASN A 4 -10.81 44.18 -7.42
N SER A 5 -12.07 43.75 -7.23
CA SER A 5 -12.76 42.82 -8.13
C SER A 5 -12.93 43.35 -9.55
N GLU A 6 -13.16 44.66 -9.71
CA GLU A 6 -13.34 45.31 -11.02
C GLU A 6 -11.99 45.51 -11.71
N LYS A 7 -10.95 45.89 -10.96
CA LYS A 7 -9.57 45.99 -11.47
C LYS A 7 -9.06 44.64 -11.99
N ALA A 8 -9.38 43.57 -11.28
CA ALA A 8 -9.07 42.20 -11.63
C ALA A 8 -9.80 41.67 -12.88
N GLN A 9 -10.84 42.36 -13.37
CA GLN A 9 -11.57 42.00 -14.59
C GLN A 9 -11.18 42.84 -15.81
N SER A 10 -10.27 43.79 -15.65
CA SER A 10 -9.81 44.66 -16.75
C SER A 10 -9.13 43.86 -17.88
N MET A 11 -9.21 44.38 -19.11
CA MET A 11 -8.62 43.74 -20.30
C MET A 11 -7.10 43.54 -20.16
N LEU A 12 -6.39 44.52 -19.60
CA LEU A 12 -4.94 44.41 -19.34
C LEU A 12 -4.63 43.29 -18.34
N PHE A 13 -5.45 43.17 -17.29
CA PHE A 13 -5.29 42.11 -16.31
C PHE A 13 -5.47 40.72 -16.94
N ARG A 14 -6.53 40.53 -17.73
CA ARG A 14 -6.78 39.27 -18.47
C ARG A 14 -5.68 38.96 -19.49
N PHE A 15 -5.14 39.98 -20.17
CA PHE A 15 -4.03 39.80 -21.12
C PHE A 15 -2.75 39.33 -20.43
N ARG A 16 -2.39 39.95 -19.30
CA ARG A 16 -1.23 39.52 -18.51
C ARG A 16 -1.41 38.11 -17.94
N GLU A 17 -2.62 37.74 -17.59
CA GLU A 17 -2.98 36.39 -17.14
C GLU A 17 -2.81 35.36 -18.26
N ALA A 18 -3.29 35.66 -19.48
CA ALA A 18 -3.07 34.81 -20.65
C ALA A 18 -1.57 34.63 -20.93
N GLN A 19 -0.79 35.71 -20.88
CA GLN A 19 0.67 35.65 -21.07
C GLN A 19 1.37 34.79 -20.00
N ALA A 20 0.92 34.85 -18.74
CA ALA A 20 1.45 34.01 -17.67
C ALA A 20 1.05 32.53 -17.83
N ALA A 21 -0.15 32.27 -18.34
CA ALA A 21 -0.61 30.91 -18.66
C ALA A 21 0.21 30.30 -19.81
N ASP A 22 0.52 31.09 -20.85
CA ASP A 22 1.39 30.67 -21.97
C ASP A 22 2.81 30.34 -21.50
N LEU A 23 3.30 31.02 -20.45
CA LEU A 23 4.56 30.71 -19.78
C LEU A 23 4.50 29.49 -18.85
N GLY A 24 3.35 28.80 -18.77
CA GLY A 24 3.15 27.61 -17.91
C GLY A 24 3.01 27.93 -16.42
N ILE A 25 2.85 29.20 -16.05
CA ILE A 25 2.67 29.62 -14.66
C ILE A 25 1.19 29.46 -14.29
N ILE A 26 0.83 28.29 -13.75
CA ILE A 26 -0.52 28.04 -13.24
C ILE A 26 -0.76 28.86 -11.97
N ASP A 27 -1.63 29.88 -12.03
CA ASP A 27 -2.20 30.53 -10.86
C ASP A 27 -3.31 29.66 -10.26
N ALA A 28 -2.88 28.64 -9.49
CA ALA A 28 -3.77 27.69 -8.82
C ALA A 28 -4.66 28.34 -7.74
N GLY A 29 -4.42 29.61 -7.38
CA GLY A 29 -5.21 30.35 -6.40
C GLY A 29 -6.51 30.91 -6.97
N ARG A 30 -6.59 31.14 -8.28
CA ARG A 30 -7.74 31.80 -8.95
C ARG A 30 -8.41 30.92 -10.00
N THR A 31 -7.67 29.98 -10.57
CA THR A 31 -8.26 28.96 -11.45
C THR A 31 -9.07 27.96 -10.63
N ARG A 32 -10.24 27.58 -11.16
CA ARG A 32 -11.07 26.55 -10.52
C ARG A 32 -10.37 25.21 -10.68
N ARG A 33 -10.26 24.47 -9.58
CA ARG A 33 -9.69 23.13 -9.59
C ARG A 33 -10.43 22.21 -10.59
N PRO A 34 -9.71 21.43 -11.41
CA PRO A 34 -10.30 20.45 -12.32
C PRO A 34 -11.18 19.44 -11.57
N ARG A 35 -12.30 19.04 -12.19
CA ARG A 35 -13.18 17.99 -11.65
C ARG A 35 -12.65 16.59 -11.97
N ALA A 36 -12.10 16.42 -13.17
CA ALA A 36 -11.45 15.19 -13.61
C ALA A 36 -9.97 15.24 -13.23
N ILE A 37 -9.62 14.56 -12.14
CA ILE A 37 -8.23 14.50 -11.63
C ILE A 37 -7.34 13.71 -12.59
N THR A 38 -7.90 12.68 -13.22
CA THR A 38 -7.20 11.76 -14.13
C THR A 38 -6.80 12.39 -15.47
N GLU A 39 -7.35 13.54 -15.83
CA GLU A 39 -7.01 14.28 -17.05
C GLU A 39 -5.71 15.08 -16.91
N GLN A 40 -5.19 15.23 -15.68
CA GLN A 40 -3.95 15.96 -15.43
C GLN A 40 -2.75 15.00 -15.46
N ASP A 41 -1.88 15.21 -16.45
CA ASP A 41 -0.69 14.37 -16.69
C ASP A 41 0.61 14.97 -16.10
N SER A 42 0.55 16.23 -15.64
CA SER A 42 1.71 16.95 -15.11
C SER A 42 1.82 16.80 -13.59
N ILE A 43 2.89 16.15 -13.11
CA ILE A 43 3.17 16.00 -11.66
C ILE A 43 3.21 17.36 -10.94
N PRO A 44 3.95 18.39 -11.42
CA PRO A 44 3.97 19.70 -10.76
C PRO A 44 2.59 20.37 -10.66
N ALA A 45 1.72 20.18 -11.65
CA ALA A 45 0.35 20.69 -11.60
C ALA A 45 -0.49 19.95 -10.55
N CYS A 46 -0.39 18.61 -10.52
CA CYS A 46 -1.06 17.77 -9.52
C CYS A 46 -0.62 18.13 -8.08
N GLU A 47 0.67 18.39 -7.85
CA GLU A 47 1.19 18.82 -6.55
C GLU A 47 0.66 20.20 -6.13
N LYS A 48 0.58 21.17 -7.05
CA LYS A 48 -0.04 22.47 -6.79
C LYS A 48 -1.52 22.32 -6.40
N TRP A 49 -2.28 21.51 -7.14
CA TRP A 49 -3.69 21.25 -6.83
C TRP A 49 -3.88 20.53 -5.50
N ARG A 50 -3.05 19.52 -5.20
CA ARG A 50 -3.00 18.87 -3.89
C ARG A 50 -2.74 19.88 -2.77
N GLY A 51 -1.77 20.78 -2.96
CA GLY A 51 -1.45 21.85 -2.01
C GLY A 51 -2.64 22.79 -1.77
N GLN A 52 -3.39 23.12 -2.82
CA GLN A 52 -4.62 23.91 -2.67
C GLN A 52 -5.69 23.17 -1.87
N VAL A 53 -5.89 21.87 -2.10
CA VAL A 53 -6.84 21.04 -1.31
C VAL A 53 -6.45 21.05 0.17
N LEU A 54 -5.16 20.91 0.48
CA LEU A 54 -4.65 20.93 1.86
C LEU A 54 -4.90 22.28 2.54
N LYS A 55 -4.72 23.41 1.84
CA LYS A 55 -5.05 24.73 2.36
C LYS A 55 -6.55 24.88 2.65
N ASP A 56 -7.40 24.38 1.76
CA ASP A 56 -8.85 24.42 1.96
C ASP A 56 -9.29 23.57 3.16
N ILE A 57 -8.69 22.38 3.34
CA ILE A 57 -8.88 21.53 4.52
C ILE A 57 -8.47 22.29 5.78
N SER A 58 -7.27 22.86 5.82
CA SER A 58 -6.77 23.59 6.99
C SER A 58 -7.70 24.74 7.39
N ARG A 59 -8.15 25.57 6.42
CA ARG A 59 -9.12 26.65 6.71
C ARG A 59 -10.43 26.13 7.29
N LYS A 60 -10.97 25.02 6.76
CA LYS A 60 -12.21 24.44 7.27
C LYS A 60 -12.04 23.77 8.64
N VAL A 61 -10.90 23.11 8.89
CA VAL A 61 -10.57 22.53 10.20
C VAL A 61 -10.53 23.63 11.27
N SER A 62 -9.86 24.75 10.99
CA SER A 62 -9.86 25.91 11.89
C SER A 62 -11.27 26.47 12.10
N ARG A 63 -12.06 26.60 11.02
CA ARG A 63 -13.45 27.09 11.11
C ARG A 63 -14.33 26.20 11.99
N ILE A 64 -14.23 24.88 11.90
CA ILE A 64 -15.04 23.95 12.73
C ILE A 64 -14.84 24.17 14.23
N GLN A 65 -13.70 24.71 14.65
CA GLN A 65 -13.40 24.98 16.06
C GLN A 65 -14.11 26.25 16.59
N GLU A 66 -14.74 27.06 15.74
CA GLU A 66 -15.46 28.26 16.16
C GLU A 66 -16.69 27.90 17.04
N SER A 67 -16.82 28.55 18.19
CA SER A 67 -17.92 28.31 19.15
C SER A 67 -19.27 28.84 18.67
N SER A 68 -19.27 29.80 17.73
CA SER A 68 -20.46 30.44 17.16
C SER A 68 -21.25 29.54 16.21
N LEU A 69 -20.66 28.42 15.76
CA LEU A 69 -21.31 27.49 14.83
C LEU A 69 -22.36 26.62 15.54
N SER A 70 -23.49 26.44 14.86
CA SER A 70 -24.53 25.48 15.22
C SER A 70 -24.12 24.04 14.87
N ASP A 71 -24.65 23.06 15.59
CA ASP A 71 -24.43 21.64 15.35
C ASP A 71 -24.69 21.20 13.90
N TYR A 72 -25.69 21.77 13.22
CA TYR A 72 -25.94 21.48 11.81
C TYR A 72 -24.82 21.99 10.90
N GLN A 73 -24.34 23.21 11.15
CA GLN A 73 -23.23 23.79 10.40
C GLN A 73 -21.93 23.02 10.63
N ILE A 74 -21.72 22.50 11.84
CA ILE A 74 -20.57 21.64 12.16
C ILE A 74 -20.66 20.33 11.35
N ARG A 75 -21.85 19.72 11.22
CA ARG A 75 -22.05 18.52 10.38
C ARG A 75 -21.73 18.80 8.91
N ASP A 76 -22.27 19.87 8.35
CA ASP A 76 -22.02 20.27 6.97
C ASP A 76 -20.53 20.54 6.71
N LEU A 77 -19.87 21.27 7.60
CA LEU A 77 -18.43 21.52 7.51
C LEU A 77 -17.62 20.21 7.59
N ASN A 78 -18.04 19.26 8.44
CA ASN A 78 -17.38 17.96 8.54
C ASN A 78 -17.54 17.14 7.25
N ASP A 79 -18.71 17.17 6.62
CA ASP A 79 -18.96 16.55 5.30
C ASP A 79 -18.09 17.17 4.20
N GLU A 80 -17.98 18.50 4.20
CA GLU A 80 -17.12 19.22 3.27
C GLU A 80 -15.63 18.85 3.45
N ILE A 81 -15.15 18.73 4.69
CA ILE A 81 -13.78 18.27 4.95
C ILE A 81 -13.59 16.83 4.49
N ASN A 82 -14.53 15.92 4.76
CA ASN A 82 -14.44 14.55 4.29
C ASN A 82 -14.43 14.45 2.75
N LYS A 83 -15.18 15.31 2.07
CA LYS A 83 -15.15 15.44 0.61
C LYS A 83 -13.76 15.88 0.13
N LEU A 84 -13.18 16.91 0.74
CA LEU A 84 -11.82 17.38 0.40
C LEU A 84 -10.74 16.33 0.73
N MET A 85 -10.91 15.56 1.80
CA MET A 85 -9.98 14.48 2.17
C MET A 85 -9.99 13.35 1.14
N ARG A 86 -11.16 12.98 0.61
CA ARG A 86 -11.28 12.03 -0.50
C ARG A 86 -10.62 12.57 -1.76
N GLU A 87 -10.86 13.83 -2.06
CA GLU A 87 -10.26 14.50 -3.21
C GLU A 87 -8.72 14.57 -3.10
N LYS A 88 -8.20 14.94 -1.94
CA LYS A 88 -6.76 14.92 -1.62
C LYS A 88 -6.16 13.53 -1.83
N HIS A 89 -6.85 12.49 -1.38
CA HIS A 89 -6.42 11.12 -1.64
C HIS A 89 -6.36 10.79 -3.14
N MET A 90 -7.32 11.27 -3.94
CA MET A 90 -7.32 11.05 -5.38
C MET A 90 -6.19 11.79 -6.10
N TRP A 91 -5.88 13.02 -5.68
CA TRP A 91 -4.67 13.70 -6.15
C TRP A 91 -3.39 12.93 -5.80
N GLU A 92 -3.30 12.34 -4.60
CA GLU A 92 -2.14 11.53 -4.20
C GLU A 92 -2.01 10.23 -5.00
N VAL A 93 -3.14 9.61 -5.35
CA VAL A 93 -3.18 8.44 -6.23
C VAL A 93 -2.75 8.81 -7.64
N GLN A 94 -3.25 9.92 -8.19
CA GLN A 94 -2.86 10.38 -9.53
C GLN A 94 -1.37 10.70 -9.59
N ILE A 95 -0.81 11.40 -8.60
CA ILE A 95 0.63 11.68 -8.53
C ILE A 95 1.43 10.36 -8.54
N ARG A 96 0.99 9.35 -7.79
CA ARG A 96 1.62 8.03 -7.81
C ARG A 96 1.52 7.36 -9.18
N ASN A 97 0.36 7.40 -9.82
CA ASN A 97 0.15 6.78 -11.14
C ASN A 97 1.04 7.40 -12.21
N LEU A 98 1.33 8.70 -12.11
CA LEU A 98 2.28 9.41 -12.98
C LEU A 98 3.75 9.14 -12.64
N GLY A 99 4.04 8.31 -11.63
CA GLY A 99 5.42 8.01 -11.18
C GLY A 99 6.00 9.03 -10.20
N GLY A 100 5.19 9.91 -9.64
CA GLY A 100 5.60 10.90 -8.64
C GLY A 100 5.67 10.37 -7.20
N PRO A 101 5.99 11.26 -6.22
CA PRO A 101 6.18 10.87 -4.82
C PRO A 101 4.94 10.21 -4.18
N ASN A 102 5.17 9.14 -3.39
CA ASN A 102 4.08 8.42 -2.74
C ASN A 102 3.70 9.01 -1.37
N TYR A 103 2.80 10.00 -1.39
CA TYR A 103 2.33 10.69 -0.18
C TYR A 103 1.46 9.84 0.75
N THR A 104 0.88 8.73 0.30
CA THR A 104 0.04 7.90 1.18
C THR A 104 0.86 7.08 2.17
N ARG A 105 2.12 6.76 1.83
CA ARG A 105 3.02 6.00 2.71
C ARG A 105 3.65 6.92 3.76
N ALA A 106 4.02 8.14 3.35
CA ALA A 106 4.60 9.14 4.24
C ALA A 106 3.58 9.73 5.25
N GLY A 107 2.29 9.78 4.92
CA GLY A 107 1.23 10.29 5.81
C GLY A 107 0.35 9.21 6.45
N GLY A 108 0.68 7.93 6.28
CA GLY A 108 -0.20 6.80 6.60
C GLY A 108 0.07 6.10 7.94
N ALA A 109 1.20 6.37 8.59
CA ALA A 109 1.48 5.81 9.90
C ALA A 109 0.91 6.74 10.98
N LYS A 110 -0.41 6.64 11.19
CA LYS A 110 -1.14 7.20 12.33
C LYS A 110 -1.22 8.74 12.31
N VAL A 111 -2.36 9.25 11.86
CA VAL A 111 -2.68 10.68 12.06
C VAL A 111 -3.06 10.84 13.53
N TYR A 112 -2.17 11.48 14.27
CA TYR A 112 -2.38 11.85 15.67
C TYR A 112 -3.05 13.23 15.72
N ASP A 113 -4.04 13.41 16.59
CA ASP A 113 -4.54 14.74 16.93
C ASP A 113 -3.43 15.54 17.67
N GLU A 114 -3.65 16.85 17.82
CA GLU A 114 -2.78 17.77 18.60
C GLU A 114 -2.53 17.31 20.05
N ALA A 115 -3.40 16.45 20.59
CA ALA A 115 -3.23 15.79 21.89
C ALA A 115 -2.48 14.44 21.83
N GLY A 116 -1.81 14.09 20.72
CA GLY A 116 -1.07 12.84 20.55
C GLY A 116 -1.96 11.59 20.54
N LYS A 117 -3.28 11.74 20.44
CA LYS A 117 -4.23 10.63 20.41
C LYS A 117 -4.42 10.13 18.99
N GLU A 118 -4.20 8.84 18.77
CA GLU A 118 -4.49 8.20 17.49
C GLU A 118 -5.96 8.45 17.13
N ILE A 119 -6.21 9.05 15.97
CA ILE A 119 -7.57 9.20 15.45
C ILE A 119 -8.07 7.79 15.13
N GLY A 120 -8.85 7.22 16.06
CA GLY A 120 -9.59 5.99 15.81
C GLY A 120 -10.45 6.17 14.56
N GLY A 121 -10.26 5.29 13.57
CA GLY A 121 -10.83 5.46 12.23
C GLY A 121 -9.82 5.74 11.12
N ALA A 122 -8.53 5.41 11.31
CA ALA A 122 -7.51 5.35 10.25
C ALA A 122 -7.80 4.33 9.12
N GLY A 123 -9.03 3.78 9.07
CA GLY A 123 -9.59 3.12 7.90
C GLY A 123 -10.16 4.10 6.88
N ARG A 124 -10.55 3.58 5.73
CA ARG A 124 -11.15 4.25 4.57
C ARG A 124 -12.56 4.84 4.82
N GLY A 125 -12.86 5.20 6.07
CA GLY A 125 -14.19 5.61 6.53
C GLY A 125 -14.36 7.13 6.68
N TYR A 126 -15.59 7.50 7.05
CA TYR A 126 -15.97 8.86 7.42
C TYR A 126 -15.28 9.28 8.72
N ARG A 127 -14.79 10.52 8.79
CA ARG A 127 -14.04 11.03 9.95
C ARG A 127 -14.73 12.26 10.56
N TYR A 128 -14.58 12.42 11.86
CA TYR A 128 -15.07 13.60 12.58
C TYR A 128 -13.88 14.46 13.00
N PHE A 129 -13.86 15.72 12.59
CA PHE A 129 -12.76 16.66 12.85
C PHE A 129 -13.15 17.68 13.93
N GLY A 130 -12.21 17.99 14.84
CA GLY A 130 -12.40 19.00 15.89
C GLY A 130 -13.70 18.83 16.67
N ARG A 131 -14.48 19.92 16.77
CA ARG A 131 -15.78 19.99 17.46
C ARG A 131 -16.84 19.05 16.90
N ALA A 132 -16.68 18.53 15.68
CA ALA A 132 -17.59 17.51 15.14
C ALA A 132 -17.59 16.22 15.96
N LYS A 133 -16.54 15.95 16.77
CA LYS A 133 -16.50 14.83 17.72
C LYS A 133 -17.39 15.04 18.94
N GLU A 134 -17.74 16.29 19.26
CA GLU A 134 -18.54 16.67 20.42
C GLU A 134 -20.04 16.72 20.13
N LEU A 135 -20.43 16.54 18.86
CA LEU A 135 -21.83 16.53 18.47
C LEU A 135 -22.61 15.44 19.23
N PRO A 136 -23.87 15.72 19.64
CA PRO A 136 -24.75 14.71 20.23
C PRO A 136 -24.85 13.46 19.33
N GLY A 137 -24.76 12.27 19.92
CA GLY A 137 -24.70 10.97 19.23
C GLY A 137 -23.30 10.56 18.75
N VAL A 138 -22.53 11.48 18.15
CA VAL A 138 -21.14 11.18 17.74
C VAL A 138 -20.24 11.04 18.97
N LYS A 139 -20.43 11.93 19.94
CA LYS A 139 -19.73 11.88 21.23
C LYS A 139 -19.97 10.54 21.95
N GLU A 140 -21.22 10.09 21.99
CA GLU A 140 -21.60 8.81 22.60
C GLU A 140 -20.95 7.62 21.86
N LEU A 141 -20.88 7.65 20.52
CA LEU A 141 -20.18 6.62 19.75
C LEU A 141 -18.70 6.54 20.11
N PHE A 142 -18.02 7.68 20.26
CA PHE A 142 -16.61 7.72 20.66
C PHE A 142 -16.40 7.31 22.11
N GLU A 143 -17.29 7.68 23.02
CA GLU A 143 -17.23 7.29 24.44
C GLU A 143 -17.52 5.81 24.62
N ALA A 144 -18.53 5.26 23.95
CA ALA A 144 -18.82 3.83 23.92
C ALA A 144 -17.67 3.01 23.30
N ALA A 145 -17.05 3.51 22.23
CA ALA A 145 -15.88 2.87 21.65
C ALA A 145 -14.66 2.92 22.58
N ARG A 146 -14.49 4.00 23.35
CA ARG A 146 -13.42 4.10 24.37
C ARG A 146 -13.67 3.15 25.54
N ALA A 147 -14.91 3.02 26.00
CA ALA A 147 -15.29 2.08 27.05
C ALA A 147 -15.00 0.64 26.62
N LYS A 148 -15.41 0.24 25.40
CA LYS A 148 -15.10 -1.08 24.84
C LYS A 148 -13.60 -1.37 24.74
N LYS A 149 -12.79 -0.38 24.36
CA LYS A 149 -11.32 -0.52 24.35
C LYS A 149 -10.69 -0.67 25.73
N GLY A 150 -11.34 -0.16 26.79
CA GLY A 150 -10.87 -0.35 28.17
C GLY A 150 -11.21 -1.73 28.73
N ASP A 151 -12.33 -2.31 28.29
CA ASP A 151 -12.81 -3.64 28.72
C ASP A 151 -12.20 -4.79 27.91
N GLU A 152 -11.61 -4.51 26.75
CA GLU A 152 -10.55 -5.34 26.19
C GLU A 152 -9.32 -5.22 27.11
N LYS A 153 -9.40 -5.87 28.28
CA LYS A 153 -8.23 -6.61 28.77
C LYS A 153 -7.65 -7.29 27.52
N PRO A 154 -6.34 -7.25 27.28
CA PRO A 154 -5.76 -8.03 26.21
C PRO A 154 -6.05 -9.50 26.53
N LEU A 155 -7.23 -9.95 26.12
CA LEU A 155 -7.62 -11.33 25.97
C LEU A 155 -6.58 -11.82 25.01
N GLU A 156 -5.54 -12.45 25.56
CA GLU A 156 -4.55 -13.29 24.89
C GLU A 156 -4.74 -13.19 23.39
N ALA A 157 -4.22 -12.10 22.80
CA ALA A 157 -4.41 -11.91 21.37
C ALA A 157 -3.85 -13.19 20.74
N ARG A 158 -4.44 -13.70 19.65
CA ARG A 158 -3.92 -14.94 19.02
C ARG A 158 -2.40 -14.91 18.82
N ASP A 159 -1.84 -13.71 18.66
CA ASP A 159 -0.41 -13.45 18.59
C ASP A 159 0.35 -13.61 19.92
N ASP A 160 -0.25 -13.32 21.07
CA ASP A 160 0.32 -13.64 22.39
C ASP A 160 0.28 -15.14 22.68
N LEU A 161 -0.78 -15.84 22.24
CA LEU A 161 -0.83 -17.31 22.31
C LEU A 161 0.27 -17.94 21.44
N ARG A 162 0.49 -17.40 20.23
CA ARG A 162 1.54 -17.85 19.30
C ARG A 162 2.97 -17.65 19.83
N LYS A 163 3.19 -16.68 20.74
CA LYS A 163 4.52 -16.47 21.36
C LYS A 163 4.89 -17.55 22.36
N GLN A 164 3.90 -18.27 22.90
CA GLN A 164 4.11 -19.36 23.85
C GLN A 164 4.25 -20.73 23.15
N VAL A 165 4.15 -20.75 21.82
CA VAL A 165 4.24 -21.98 21.02
C VAL A 165 5.67 -22.12 20.50
N ASP A 166 6.39 -23.08 21.06
CA ASP A 166 7.78 -23.37 20.67
C ASP A 166 7.87 -24.25 19.41
N ALA A 167 9.07 -24.36 18.84
CA ALA A 167 9.35 -25.15 17.64
C ALA A 167 8.91 -26.63 17.77
N ALA A 168 8.89 -27.16 18.98
CA ALA A 168 8.38 -28.49 19.30
C ALA A 168 6.90 -28.69 18.91
N TYR A 169 6.04 -27.67 19.05
CA TYR A 169 4.64 -27.76 18.63
C TYR A 169 4.48 -27.94 17.12
N TYR A 170 5.45 -27.47 16.34
CA TYR A 170 5.49 -27.62 14.89
C TYR A 170 6.30 -28.84 14.43
N GLY A 171 6.67 -29.74 15.35
CA GLY A 171 7.39 -30.98 15.03
C GLY A 171 8.86 -30.78 14.67
N TYR A 172 9.48 -29.66 15.08
CA TYR A 172 10.93 -29.44 14.92
C TYR A 172 11.71 -29.80 16.20
N SER A 173 11.24 -30.78 16.96
CA SER A 173 11.94 -31.26 18.15
C SER A 173 13.09 -32.19 17.72
N PRO A 174 14.34 -31.96 18.14
CA PRO A 174 15.49 -32.79 17.77
C PRO A 174 15.39 -34.28 18.15
N ASP A 175 14.49 -34.62 19.08
CA ASP A 175 14.42 -35.94 19.71
C ASP A 175 13.15 -36.73 19.32
N GLU A 176 12.41 -36.30 18.28
CA GLU A 176 11.19 -37.01 17.81
C GLU A 176 11.48 -38.06 16.71
N GLU A 177 12.64 -38.01 16.06
CA GLU A 177 13.05 -38.99 15.04
C GLU A 177 13.62 -40.25 15.70
N ASP A 178 12.74 -41.07 16.27
CA ASP A 178 13.10 -42.40 16.77
C ASP A 178 13.60 -43.29 15.61
N GLU A 179 14.62 -44.12 15.86
CA GLU A 179 15.18 -45.04 14.86
C GLU A 179 14.10 -45.98 14.25
N GLU A 180 13.06 -46.30 15.01
CA GLU A 180 11.90 -47.08 14.56
C GLU A 180 11.04 -46.32 13.54
N LEU A 181 10.84 -45.01 13.75
CA LEU A 181 10.08 -44.14 12.86
C LEU A 181 10.80 -43.99 11.50
N LEU A 182 12.12 -43.75 11.53
CA LEU A 182 12.94 -43.66 10.32
C LEU A 182 12.92 -44.97 9.51
N ALA A 183 12.98 -46.12 10.19
CA ALA A 183 12.90 -47.42 9.52
C ALA A 183 11.53 -47.65 8.87
N TYR A 184 10.45 -47.23 9.54
CA TYR A 184 9.08 -47.29 9.02
C TYR A 184 8.89 -46.37 7.81
N GLU A 185 9.39 -45.13 7.87
CA GLU A 185 9.34 -44.17 6.76
C GLU A 185 10.09 -44.68 5.54
N ALA A 186 11.31 -45.20 5.72
CA ALA A 186 12.10 -45.77 4.63
C ALA A 186 11.41 -47.00 3.98
N ALA A 187 10.72 -47.82 4.77
CA ALA A 187 9.93 -48.93 4.25
C ALA A 187 8.73 -48.44 3.43
N LYS A 188 8.03 -47.41 3.92
CA LYS A 188 6.89 -46.80 3.22
C LYS A 188 7.30 -46.04 1.97
N GLU A 189 8.44 -45.37 1.97
CA GLU A 189 8.98 -44.70 0.79
C GLU A 189 9.30 -45.71 -0.32
N LYS A 190 9.92 -46.85 0.03
CA LYS A 190 10.15 -47.95 -0.94
C LYS A 190 8.84 -48.48 -1.51
N GLU A 191 7.85 -48.75 -0.66
CA GLU A 191 6.52 -49.22 -1.09
C GLU A 191 5.83 -48.18 -2.01
N ALA A 192 5.92 -46.89 -1.68
CA ALA A 192 5.37 -45.81 -2.50
C ALA A 192 6.08 -45.70 -3.85
N PHE A 193 7.41 -45.85 -3.87
CA PHE A 193 8.20 -45.83 -5.10
C PHE A 193 7.88 -47.04 -5.99
N GLU A 194 7.73 -48.23 -5.40
CA GLU A 194 7.30 -49.44 -6.11
C GLU A 194 5.88 -49.27 -6.68
N ASN A 195 4.94 -48.76 -5.89
CA ASN A 195 3.58 -48.47 -6.34
C ASN A 195 3.55 -47.42 -7.47
N LEU A 196 4.38 -46.38 -7.39
CA LEU A 196 4.51 -45.38 -8.44
C LEU A 196 5.10 -46.00 -9.72
N ALA A 197 6.13 -46.84 -9.59
CA ALA A 197 6.76 -47.53 -10.71
C ALA A 197 5.79 -48.52 -11.39
N ASP A 198 4.95 -49.22 -10.61
CA ASP A 198 3.94 -50.12 -11.12
C ASP A 198 2.77 -49.38 -11.78
N ASN A 199 2.34 -48.24 -11.22
CA ASN A 199 1.35 -47.36 -11.86
C ASN A 199 1.90 -46.72 -13.15
N ARG A 200 3.19 -46.37 -13.20
CA ARG A 200 3.87 -45.80 -14.39
C ARG A 200 3.93 -46.80 -15.56
N LYS A 201 3.90 -48.11 -15.31
CA LYS A 201 3.88 -49.13 -16.38
C LYS A 201 2.57 -49.13 -17.20
N GLY A 202 1.50 -48.50 -16.70
CA GLY A 202 0.18 -48.48 -17.34
C GLY A 202 -0.20 -47.18 -18.05
N GLU A 203 0.52 -46.07 -17.83
CA GLU A 203 0.19 -44.77 -18.42
C GLU A 203 0.94 -44.55 -19.74
N GLN A 204 0.19 -44.51 -20.84
CA GLN A 204 0.69 -44.02 -22.12
C GLN A 204 0.92 -42.50 -22.02
N LEU A 205 2.18 -42.11 -22.18
CA LEU A 205 2.60 -40.71 -22.18
C LEU A 205 1.74 -39.89 -23.15
N PRO A 206 1.29 -38.69 -22.76
CA PRO A 206 0.47 -37.84 -23.61
C PRO A 206 1.13 -37.59 -24.98
N PRO A 207 0.36 -37.52 -26.08
CA PRO A 207 0.92 -37.23 -27.40
C PRO A 207 1.60 -35.86 -27.39
N GLY A 208 2.91 -35.83 -27.71
CA GLY A 208 3.76 -34.63 -27.66
C GLY A 208 4.61 -34.48 -26.40
N TRP A 209 4.59 -35.46 -25.49
CA TRP A 209 5.52 -35.51 -24.36
C TRP A 209 6.92 -35.92 -24.85
N GLU A 210 7.91 -35.06 -24.61
CA GLU A 210 9.33 -35.35 -24.82
C GLU A 210 9.98 -35.61 -23.45
N PRO A 211 10.71 -36.74 -23.28
CA PRO A 211 11.44 -36.98 -22.05
C PRO A 211 12.52 -35.91 -21.85
N LEU A 212 12.73 -35.51 -20.60
CA LEU A 212 13.90 -34.72 -20.26
C LEU A 212 15.17 -35.55 -20.56
N PRO A 213 16.25 -34.93 -21.06
CA PRO A 213 17.53 -35.61 -21.26
C PRO A 213 17.96 -36.35 -19.98
N GLY A 214 18.11 -37.67 -20.07
CA GLY A 214 18.49 -38.56 -18.95
C GLY A 214 17.36 -39.40 -18.34
N ASP A 215 16.08 -39.12 -18.64
CA ASP A 215 14.93 -39.93 -18.17
C ASP A 215 14.65 -41.14 -19.09
N SER A 216 15.23 -41.16 -20.30
CA SER A 216 15.08 -42.20 -21.33
C SER A 216 15.92 -43.47 -21.10
N GLY A 217 16.70 -43.55 -20.01
CA GLY A 217 17.53 -44.73 -19.72
C GLY A 217 18.83 -44.81 -20.51
N ASP A 218 19.29 -43.71 -21.11
CA ASP A 218 20.57 -43.62 -21.84
C ASP A 218 21.82 -43.69 -20.93
N GLY A 219 21.64 -43.93 -19.62
CA GLY A 219 22.73 -44.07 -18.64
C GLY A 219 23.41 -42.77 -18.22
N ASN A 220 23.23 -41.68 -18.97
CA ASN A 220 23.66 -40.34 -18.57
C ASN A 220 22.54 -39.65 -17.79
N GLY A 221 22.67 -39.63 -16.46
CA GLY A 221 21.79 -38.83 -15.60
C GLY A 221 21.95 -37.34 -15.82
N TRP A 222 21.06 -36.54 -15.23
CA TRP A 222 21.24 -35.09 -15.17
C TRP A 222 22.45 -34.78 -14.29
N GLU A 223 23.58 -34.47 -14.90
CA GLU A 223 24.76 -33.95 -14.20
C GLU A 223 24.45 -32.52 -13.75
N LEU A 224 24.06 -32.37 -12.49
CA LEU A 224 23.91 -31.07 -11.84
C LEU A 224 25.30 -30.45 -11.68
N PRO A 225 25.56 -29.26 -12.25
CA PRO A 225 26.86 -28.62 -12.10
C PRO A 225 27.19 -28.37 -10.64
N THR A 226 28.45 -28.61 -10.28
CA THR A 226 28.93 -28.31 -8.93
C THR A 226 29.03 -26.78 -8.74
N VAL A 227 28.99 -26.33 -7.48
CA VAL A 227 29.09 -24.89 -7.14
C VAL A 227 30.37 -24.27 -7.73
N GLU A 228 31.46 -25.04 -7.78
CA GLU A 228 32.74 -24.60 -8.33
C GLU A 228 32.70 -24.39 -9.84
N GLU A 229 32.06 -25.30 -10.58
CA GLU A 229 31.89 -25.20 -12.04
C GLU A 229 31.09 -23.95 -12.42
N VAL A 230 30.00 -23.69 -11.70
CA VAL A 230 29.17 -22.49 -11.91
C VAL A 230 29.97 -21.22 -11.63
N GLN A 231 30.78 -21.20 -10.58
CA GLN A 231 31.63 -20.05 -10.25
C GLN A 231 32.68 -19.79 -11.35
N GLN A 232 33.34 -20.83 -11.85
CA GLN A 232 34.33 -20.70 -12.93
C GLN A 232 33.69 -20.18 -14.22
N GLU A 233 32.50 -20.66 -14.58
CA GLU A 233 31.77 -20.19 -15.75
C GLU A 233 31.42 -18.70 -15.63
N LEU A 234 30.92 -18.26 -14.46
CA LEU A 234 30.60 -16.86 -14.20
C LEU A 234 31.84 -15.95 -14.30
N ILE A 235 32.98 -16.41 -13.79
CA ILE A 235 34.26 -15.69 -13.91
C ILE A 235 34.68 -15.59 -15.38
N ASN A 236 34.59 -16.68 -16.14
CA ASN A 236 34.95 -16.71 -17.56
C ASN A 236 34.04 -15.80 -18.39
N ARG A 237 32.74 -15.80 -18.11
CA ARG A 237 31.76 -14.91 -18.76
C ARG A 237 32.03 -13.44 -18.45
N ARG A 238 32.47 -13.13 -17.22
CA ARG A 238 32.91 -11.78 -16.83
C ARG A 238 34.20 -11.37 -17.54
N LYS A 239 35.18 -12.27 -17.64
CA LYS A 239 36.44 -12.04 -18.40
C LYS A 239 36.17 -11.78 -19.88
N GLN A 240 35.31 -12.57 -20.52
CA GLN A 240 34.92 -12.38 -21.93
C GLN A 240 34.21 -11.05 -22.16
N ARG A 241 33.30 -10.64 -21.26
CA ARG A 241 32.66 -9.32 -21.35
C ARG A 241 33.66 -8.17 -21.25
N LEU A 242 34.66 -8.27 -20.38
CA LEU A 242 35.70 -7.26 -20.24
C LEU A 242 36.63 -7.22 -21.48
N LEU A 243 36.96 -8.37 -22.06
CA LEU A 243 37.74 -8.46 -23.29
C LEU A 243 37.00 -7.88 -24.49
N ASN A 244 35.69 -8.07 -24.59
CA ASN A 244 34.86 -7.48 -25.66
C ASN A 244 34.62 -5.97 -25.48
N GLN A 245 34.99 -5.38 -24.33
CA GLN A 245 34.87 -3.95 -24.04
C GLN A 245 36.20 -3.18 -24.25
N LEU A 246 37.29 -3.89 -24.55
CA LEU A 246 38.58 -3.34 -24.99
C LEU A 246 38.61 -3.24 -26.52
#